data_AF-A0A7W9GI53-F1
#
_entry.id   AF-A0A7W9GI53-F1
#
_cell.length_a   1.000
_cell.length_b   1.000
_cell.length_c   1.000
_cell.angle_alpha   90.00
_cell.angle_beta   90.00
_cell.angle_gamma   90.00
#
_symmetry.space_group_name_H-M   'P 1'
#
loop_
_entity.id
_entity.type
_entity.pdbx_description
1 polymer ?
#
loop_
_entity_poly.entity_id
_entity_poly.type
_entity_poly.pdbx_seq_one_letter_code
_entity_poly.pdbx_strand_id
1 'polypeptide(L)'
;MVGPVLLLVAGLLAAPSRAELSVMTWNVCAGTNAACPLYRAGALELAQSIGGYAIKSGPPDVIFLQEFCTGAAGTLELWLEQRTGRNWTVGSWGLTSNDGTPYACHPDRLGRPRGAQSIAVAVAGDPAEDGATFEAHPLPAPPWYVTRAVLCATVPARKVRACGTHLSSGRADDDRGPGAPYRTRQIRRLLEIAAEPGHRTVLGGDLNVAPPDSGYGSAAGRRAVAPLYRAYQECDQRGARRTGRWTREGKKLDYLFAPKGTVRSCRVARDVTLSDHKPVHVKLAL
;
A
#
# COMPACT_ATOMS: atom_id res chain seq x y z
N MET A 1 -58.47 33.53 7.65
CA MET A 1 -57.00 33.59 7.63
C MET A 1 -56.49 32.15 7.69
N VAL A 2 -56.14 31.57 6.54
CA VAL A 2 -55.52 30.24 6.47
C VAL A 2 -54.22 30.45 5.71
N GLY A 3 -53.10 30.43 6.44
CA GLY A 3 -51.77 30.58 5.87
C GLY A 3 -51.29 29.26 5.25
N PRO A 4 -50.59 29.28 4.11
CA PRO A 4 -50.05 28.06 3.53
C PRO A 4 -48.82 27.62 4.31
N VAL A 5 -48.81 26.37 4.76
CA VAL A 5 -47.64 25.69 5.30
C VAL A 5 -46.78 25.25 4.11
N LEU A 6 -45.60 25.86 3.95
CA LEU A 6 -44.60 25.42 3.00
C LEU A 6 -43.84 24.22 3.60
N LEU A 7 -44.11 23.02 3.10
CA LEU A 7 -43.33 21.82 3.38
C LEU A 7 -42.05 21.85 2.55
N LEU A 8 -40.93 22.20 3.16
CA LEU A 8 -39.60 21.98 2.60
C LEU A 8 -39.25 20.50 2.72
N VAL A 9 -39.39 19.76 1.62
CA VAL A 9 -38.82 18.42 1.48
C VAL A 9 -37.34 18.58 1.17
N ALA A 10 -36.50 18.48 2.20
CA ALA A 10 -35.06 18.34 2.01
C ALA A 10 -34.77 16.93 1.47
N GLY A 11 -34.63 16.82 0.15
CA GLY A 11 -34.11 15.61 -0.47
C GLY A 11 -32.66 15.39 -0.04
N LEU A 12 -32.42 14.36 0.76
CA LEU A 12 -31.08 13.80 1.00
C LEU A 12 -30.56 13.25 -0.34
N LEU A 13 -29.93 14.10 -1.14
CA LEU A 13 -29.15 13.66 -2.30
C LEU A 13 -27.92 12.95 -1.75
N ALA A 14 -27.99 11.61 -1.65
CA ALA A 14 -26.82 10.79 -1.44
C ALA A 14 -25.81 11.13 -2.54
N ALA A 15 -24.60 11.53 -2.15
CA ALA A 15 -23.53 11.78 -3.10
C ALA A 15 -23.34 10.54 -3.99
N PRO A 16 -23.18 10.70 -5.32
CA PRO A 16 -23.04 9.56 -6.21
C PRO A 16 -21.86 8.71 -5.77
N SER A 17 -22.09 7.42 -5.55
CA SER A 17 -21.01 6.48 -5.27
C SER A 17 -20.04 6.52 -6.44
N ARG A 18 -18.74 6.70 -6.15
CA ARG A 18 -17.71 6.62 -7.20
C ARG A 18 -17.81 5.26 -7.87
N ALA A 19 -17.91 5.25 -9.20
CA ALA A 19 -17.92 4.02 -10.00
C ALA A 19 -16.52 3.40 -10.14
N GLU A 20 -15.47 4.09 -9.67
CA GLU A 20 -14.08 3.64 -9.77
C GLU A 20 -13.30 3.89 -8.47
N LEU A 21 -12.27 3.07 -8.26
CA LEU A 21 -11.27 3.20 -7.21
C LEU A 21 -9.88 3.27 -7.83
N SER A 22 -9.11 4.30 -7.48
CA SER A 22 -7.71 4.45 -7.87
C SER A 22 -6.79 4.14 -6.70
N VAL A 23 -5.82 3.24 -6.88
CA VAL A 23 -4.89 2.83 -5.82
C VAL A 23 -3.46 2.95 -6.29
N MET A 24 -2.59 3.47 -5.43
CA MET A 24 -1.14 3.48 -5.61
C MET A 24 -0.46 2.57 -4.58
N THR A 25 0.62 1.89 -4.95
CA THR A 25 1.61 1.39 -3.98
C THR A 25 3.01 1.90 -4.30
N TRP A 26 3.81 2.16 -3.28
CA TRP A 26 5.22 2.51 -3.44
C TRP A 26 6.06 2.17 -2.21
N ASN A 27 7.13 1.38 -2.39
CA ASN A 27 8.24 1.36 -1.45
C ASN A 27 9.05 2.66 -1.63
N VAL A 28 8.99 3.55 -0.64
CA VAL A 28 9.58 4.89 -0.74
C VAL A 28 11.06 4.92 -0.36
N CYS A 29 11.62 3.79 0.11
CA CYS A 29 13.01 3.65 0.53
C CYS A 29 13.53 4.81 1.41
N ALA A 30 12.72 5.25 2.38
CA ALA A 30 13.01 6.42 3.20
C ALA A 30 13.68 6.07 4.54
N GLY A 31 13.58 4.81 4.96
CA GLY A 31 13.90 4.36 6.32
C GLY A 31 15.39 4.30 6.64
N THR A 32 16.06 3.27 6.13
CA THR A 32 17.37 2.83 6.63
C THR A 32 18.44 2.66 5.55
N ASN A 33 18.07 2.59 4.27
CA ASN A 33 19.01 2.37 3.18
C ASN A 33 19.66 3.69 2.71
N ALA A 34 20.94 3.88 3.01
CA ALA A 34 21.70 5.09 2.64
C ALA A 34 21.88 5.29 1.12
N ALA A 35 21.65 4.26 0.29
CA ALA A 35 21.72 4.39 -1.16
C ALA A 35 20.48 5.08 -1.76
N CYS A 36 19.40 5.22 -1.00
CA CYS A 36 18.15 5.80 -1.50
C CYS A 36 18.11 7.31 -1.31
N PRO A 37 17.69 8.11 -2.32
CA PRO A 37 17.69 9.57 -2.19
C PRO A 37 16.77 10.13 -1.09
N LEU A 38 15.70 9.41 -0.74
CA LEU A 38 14.82 9.77 0.38
C LEU A 38 15.37 9.36 1.76
N TYR A 39 16.55 8.75 1.82
CA TYR A 39 17.28 8.52 3.06
C TYR A 39 17.55 9.86 3.76
N ARG A 40 17.17 9.94 5.04
CA ARG A 40 17.26 11.15 5.87
C ARG A 40 16.45 12.35 5.35
N ALA A 41 15.53 12.15 4.41
CA ALA A 41 14.61 13.20 3.97
C ALA A 41 13.71 13.67 5.12
N GLY A 42 13.54 14.98 5.27
CA GLY A 42 12.64 15.54 6.28
C GLY A 42 11.17 15.17 6.00
N ALA A 43 10.29 15.32 7.00
CA ALA A 43 8.87 14.96 6.85
C ALA A 43 8.19 15.68 5.67
N LEU A 44 8.47 16.97 5.48
CA LEU A 44 7.92 17.76 4.36
C LEU A 44 8.44 17.31 2.99
N GLU A 45 9.73 17.05 2.86
CA GLU A 45 10.34 16.56 1.62
C GLU A 45 9.78 15.18 1.25
N LEU A 46 9.60 14.31 2.26
CA LEU A 46 9.00 12.99 2.07
C LEU A 46 7.53 13.12 1.62
N ALA A 47 6.74 13.97 2.28
CA ALA A 47 5.35 14.24 1.91
C ALA A 47 5.22 14.82 0.49
N GLN A 48 6.05 15.81 0.15
CA GLN A 48 6.09 16.41 -1.19
C GLN A 48 6.45 15.40 -2.27
N SER A 49 7.44 14.54 -2.00
CA SER A 49 7.89 13.52 -2.95
C SER A 49 6.80 12.46 -3.16
N ILE A 50 6.27 11.90 -2.08
CA ILE A 50 5.21 10.88 -2.12
C ILE A 50 3.96 11.44 -2.79
N GLY A 51 3.44 12.55 -2.28
CA GLY A 51 2.23 13.16 -2.78
C GLY A 51 2.38 13.63 -4.22
N GLY A 52 3.53 14.21 -4.60
CA GLY A 52 3.83 14.64 -5.96
C GLY A 52 3.77 13.50 -6.97
N TYR A 53 4.41 12.35 -6.68
CA TYR A 53 4.31 11.16 -7.53
C TYR A 53 2.90 10.57 -7.53
N ALA A 54 2.22 10.56 -6.37
CA ALA A 54 0.88 10.02 -6.25
C ALA A 54 -0.11 10.73 -7.18
N ILE A 55 -0.13 12.07 -7.16
CA ILE A 55 -1.11 12.86 -7.91
C ILE A 55 -0.76 13.04 -9.40
N LYS A 56 0.50 12.84 -9.80
CA LYS A 56 0.97 13.03 -11.20
C LYS A 56 0.20 12.19 -12.22
N SER A 57 -0.31 11.03 -11.81
CA SER A 57 -1.08 10.12 -12.68
C SER A 57 -2.61 10.24 -12.48
N GLY A 58 -3.05 11.29 -11.78
CA GLY A 58 -4.39 11.44 -11.22
C GLY A 58 -4.40 11.05 -9.73
N PRO A 59 -5.08 11.82 -8.87
CA PRO A 59 -5.02 11.62 -7.43
C PRO A 59 -5.65 10.27 -7.04
N PRO A 60 -4.90 9.36 -6.37
CA PRO A 60 -5.45 8.08 -5.96
C PRO A 60 -6.46 8.25 -4.81
N ASP A 61 -7.30 7.25 -4.61
CA ASP A 61 -8.20 7.14 -3.46
C ASP A 61 -7.54 6.39 -2.30
N VAL A 62 -6.57 5.52 -2.59
CA VAL A 62 -5.81 4.77 -1.60
C VAL A 62 -4.33 4.75 -1.98
N ILE A 63 -3.44 4.87 -0.99
CA ILE A 63 -2.00 4.75 -1.17
C ILE A 63 -1.45 3.74 -0.17
N PHE A 64 -0.71 2.74 -0.65
CA PHE A 64 0.10 1.84 0.18
C PHE A 64 1.57 2.27 0.14
N LEU A 65 2.17 2.45 1.31
CA LEU A 65 3.58 2.84 1.42
C LEU A 65 4.36 1.80 2.20
N GLN A 66 5.55 1.47 1.70
CA GLN A 66 6.52 0.60 2.37
C GLN A 66 7.81 1.38 2.59
N GLU A 67 8.53 1.05 3.67
CA GLU A 67 9.73 1.80 4.10
C GLU A 67 9.47 3.29 4.32
N PHE A 68 8.23 3.61 4.69
CA PHE A 68 7.82 4.92 5.14
C PHE A 68 8.33 5.17 6.56
N CYS A 69 8.45 6.43 6.96
CA CYS A 69 8.83 6.79 8.33
C CYS A 69 7.63 7.36 9.07
N THR A 70 7.24 6.76 10.20
CA THR A 70 6.00 7.14 10.92
C THR A 70 5.94 8.62 11.30
N GLY A 71 7.09 9.26 11.54
CA GLY A 71 7.18 10.68 11.86
C GLY A 71 6.72 11.64 10.74
N ALA A 72 6.45 11.13 9.53
CA ALA A 72 5.94 11.92 8.42
C ALA A 72 4.43 11.73 8.14
N ALA A 73 3.71 10.89 8.89
CA ALA A 73 2.32 10.53 8.60
C ALA A 73 1.39 11.76 8.52
N GLY A 74 1.37 12.58 9.58
CA GLY A 74 0.54 13.80 9.61
C GLY A 74 0.97 14.85 8.58
N THR A 75 2.26 14.95 8.27
CA THR A 75 2.73 15.87 7.21
C THR A 75 2.28 15.40 5.83
N LEU A 76 2.28 14.09 5.57
CA LEU A 76 1.77 13.53 4.32
C LEU A 76 0.26 13.75 4.19
N GLU A 77 -0.51 13.52 5.26
CA GLU A 77 -1.95 13.75 5.32
C GLU A 77 -2.29 15.20 4.94
N LEU A 78 -1.76 16.16 5.70
CA LEU A 78 -1.97 17.60 5.44
C LEU A 78 -1.56 18.01 4.03
N TRP A 79 -0.45 17.47 3.53
CA TRP A 79 0.02 17.77 2.18
C TRP A 79 -0.97 17.25 1.13
N LEU A 80 -1.46 16.02 1.26
CA LEU A 80 -2.43 15.43 0.33
C LEU A 80 -3.76 16.18 0.36
N GLU A 81 -4.21 16.62 1.54
CA GLU A 81 -5.41 17.44 1.70
C GLU A 81 -5.30 18.76 0.95
N GLN A 82 -4.23 19.51 1.23
CA GLN A 82 -3.97 20.81 0.60
C GLN A 82 -3.86 20.70 -0.93
N ARG A 83 -3.30 19.59 -1.44
CA ARG A 83 -3.02 19.42 -2.86
C ARG A 83 -4.16 18.80 -3.66
N THR A 84 -5.04 18.06 -3.01
CA THR A 84 -6.16 17.37 -3.68
C THR A 84 -7.51 17.97 -3.35
N GLY A 85 -7.62 18.83 -2.33
CA GLY A 85 -8.90 19.38 -1.86
C GLY A 85 -9.85 18.33 -1.29
N ARG A 86 -9.33 17.17 -0.87
CA ARG A 86 -10.08 16.06 -0.27
C ARG A 86 -9.50 15.79 1.11
N ASN A 87 -10.33 15.40 2.06
CA ASN A 87 -9.85 14.89 3.35
C ASN A 87 -9.01 13.62 3.12
N TRP A 88 -8.01 13.42 3.97
CA TRP A 88 -7.21 12.21 3.95
C TRP A 88 -7.02 11.66 5.35
N THR A 89 -6.81 10.36 5.44
CA THR A 89 -6.39 9.73 6.68
C THR A 89 -5.29 8.75 6.43
N VAL A 90 -4.22 8.84 7.23
CA VAL A 90 -3.04 7.97 7.14
C VAL A 90 -2.95 7.07 8.36
N GLY A 91 -3.23 5.78 8.16
CA GLY A 91 -2.85 4.74 9.11
C GLY A 91 -1.39 4.32 8.88
N SER A 92 -0.63 4.07 9.95
CA SER A 92 0.70 3.48 9.84
C SER A 92 0.99 2.49 10.95
N TRP A 93 1.79 1.47 10.64
CA TRP A 93 2.28 0.49 11.60
C TRP A 93 3.80 0.40 11.55
N GLY A 94 4.44 0.79 12.65
CA GLY A 94 5.90 0.77 12.79
C GLY A 94 6.43 -0.64 12.93
N LEU A 95 7.46 -0.96 12.14
CA LEU A 95 8.22 -2.20 12.25
C LEU A 95 8.98 -2.21 13.59
N THR A 96 9.15 -3.40 14.14
CA THR A 96 9.98 -3.64 15.33
C THR A 96 11.06 -4.66 15.02
N SER A 97 12.19 -4.56 15.72
CA SER A 97 13.18 -5.63 15.81
C SER A 97 12.61 -6.81 16.63
N ASN A 98 13.29 -7.95 16.60
CA ASN A 98 12.84 -9.16 17.31
C ASN A 98 12.77 -8.99 18.84
N ASP A 99 13.53 -8.05 19.41
CA ASP A 99 13.48 -7.67 20.83
C ASP A 99 12.32 -6.71 21.17
N GLY A 100 11.47 -6.40 20.19
CA GLY A 100 10.34 -5.49 20.34
C GLY A 100 10.69 -4.00 20.22
N THR A 101 11.98 -3.66 20.06
CA THR A 101 12.39 -2.26 19.89
C THR A 101 11.91 -1.71 18.54
N PRO A 102 11.53 -0.42 18.45
CA PRO A 102 11.18 0.19 17.16
C PRO A 102 12.34 0.09 16.18
N TYR A 103 12.08 -0.38 14.97
CA TYR A 103 13.06 -0.35 13.90
C TYR A 103 13.14 1.07 13.33
N ALA A 104 13.99 1.88 13.96
CA ALA A 104 14.03 3.32 13.76
C ALA A 104 14.43 3.70 12.32
N CYS A 105 13.72 4.67 11.76
CA CYS A 105 14.24 5.40 10.61
C CYS A 105 15.48 6.17 11.02
N HIS A 106 16.46 6.25 10.12
CA HIS A 106 17.65 7.05 10.38
C HIS A 106 17.27 8.53 10.55
N PRO A 107 17.83 9.27 11.52
CA PRO A 107 17.54 10.69 11.72
C PRO A 107 17.72 11.51 10.45
N ASP A 108 16.92 12.57 10.31
CA ASP A 108 16.98 13.42 9.12
C ASP A 108 18.32 14.17 8.98
N ARG A 109 18.46 14.99 7.92
CA ARG A 109 19.70 15.74 7.68
C ARG A 109 20.05 16.73 8.80
N LEU A 110 19.07 17.12 9.63
CA LEU A 110 19.23 17.98 10.81
C LEU A 110 19.33 17.19 12.12
N GLY A 111 19.39 15.86 12.06
CA GLY A 111 19.47 14.99 13.24
C GLY A 111 18.13 14.79 13.96
N ARG A 112 17.01 15.22 13.38
CA ARG A 112 15.69 15.06 14.01
C ARG A 112 15.20 13.61 13.86
N PRO A 113 14.56 13.04 14.89
CA PRO A 113 13.99 11.70 14.80
C PRO A 113 12.86 11.66 13.76
N ARG A 114 12.74 10.53 13.05
CA ARG A 114 11.71 10.32 12.00
C ARG A 114 10.75 9.18 12.35
N GLY A 115 10.78 8.71 13.59
CA GLY A 115 9.99 7.57 14.04
C GLY A 115 10.54 6.23 13.54
N ALA A 116 9.67 5.23 13.41
CA ALA A 116 10.03 3.89 12.94
C ALA A 116 9.79 3.76 11.43
N GLN A 117 10.56 2.88 10.79
CA GLN A 117 10.23 2.41 9.45
C GLN A 117 8.90 1.64 9.51
N SER A 118 8.01 1.84 8.54
CA SER A 118 6.62 1.37 8.65
C SER A 118 6.04 0.89 7.32
N ILE A 119 4.88 0.25 7.47
CA ILE A 119 3.88 0.11 6.40
C ILE A 119 2.80 1.15 6.70
N ALA A 120 2.40 1.93 5.69
CA ALA A 120 1.33 2.91 5.82
C ALA A 120 0.26 2.72 4.74
N VAL A 121 -0.98 3.05 5.10
CA VAL A 121 -2.12 3.11 4.19
C VAL A 121 -2.75 4.49 4.34
N ALA A 122 -2.81 5.24 3.25
CA ALA A 122 -3.54 6.51 3.19
C ALA A 122 -4.84 6.31 2.41
N VAL A 123 -5.95 6.87 2.90
CA VAL A 123 -7.27 6.80 2.25
C VAL A 123 -7.78 8.23 2.08
N ALA A 124 -8.22 8.57 0.87
CA ALA A 124 -8.91 9.82 0.59
C ALA A 124 -10.39 9.69 0.94
N GLY A 125 -10.95 10.64 1.67
CA GLY A 125 -12.31 10.56 2.17
C GLY A 125 -12.45 11.24 3.53
N ASP A 126 -13.68 11.53 3.92
CA ASP A 126 -13.97 12.03 5.26
C ASP A 126 -14.20 10.84 6.19
N PRO A 127 -13.38 10.61 7.23
CA PRO A 127 -13.58 9.49 8.14
C PRO A 127 -14.95 9.47 8.82
N ALA A 128 -15.55 10.64 9.10
CA ALA A 128 -16.86 10.74 9.73
C ALA A 128 -17.98 10.31 8.77
N GLU A 129 -17.81 10.51 7.47
CA GLU A 129 -18.80 10.13 6.45
C GLU A 129 -18.55 8.72 5.88
N ASP A 130 -17.30 8.41 5.58
CA ASP A 130 -16.88 7.16 4.94
C ASP A 130 -16.73 6.00 5.94
N GLY A 131 -16.52 6.32 7.23
CA GLY A 131 -16.33 5.34 8.30
C GLY A 131 -15.03 4.55 8.18
N ALA A 132 -13.97 5.14 7.62
CA ALA A 132 -12.71 4.45 7.36
C ALA A 132 -12.02 4.02 8.67
N THR A 133 -11.74 2.71 8.82
CA THR A 133 -11.02 2.15 9.97
C THR A 133 -9.72 1.47 9.53
N PHE A 134 -8.71 1.44 10.42
CA PHE A 134 -7.40 0.87 10.13
C PHE A 134 -7.05 -0.26 11.10
N GLU A 135 -6.60 -1.38 10.57
CA GLU A 135 -6.24 -2.58 11.34
C GLU A 135 -4.89 -3.12 10.90
N ALA A 136 -3.97 -3.26 11.85
CA ALA A 136 -2.69 -3.92 11.62
C ALA A 136 -2.77 -5.39 12.05
N HIS A 137 -2.36 -6.29 11.16
CA HIS A 137 -2.33 -7.71 11.40
C HIS A 137 -0.90 -8.23 11.28
N PRO A 138 -0.29 -8.74 12.36
CA PRO A 138 1.05 -9.32 12.30
C PRO A 138 1.12 -10.47 11.29
N LEU A 139 2.25 -10.56 10.61
CA LEU A 139 2.59 -11.64 9.70
C LEU A 139 3.69 -12.51 10.30
N PRO A 140 3.75 -13.81 9.99
CA PRO A 140 4.90 -14.63 10.33
C PRO A 140 6.18 -14.00 9.76
N ALA A 141 7.17 -13.73 10.60
CA ALA A 141 8.41 -13.08 10.20
C ALA A 141 9.62 -13.87 10.70
N PRO A 142 10.77 -13.79 10.01
CA PRO A 142 12.01 -14.40 10.47
C PRO A 142 12.48 -13.74 11.79
N PRO A 143 12.97 -14.52 12.77
CA PRO A 143 13.38 -13.99 14.08
C PRO A 143 14.69 -13.18 14.05
N TRP A 144 15.43 -13.22 12.94
CA TRP A 144 16.72 -12.53 12.77
C TRP A 144 16.61 -11.17 12.08
N TYR A 145 15.39 -10.66 11.87
CA TYR A 145 15.18 -9.37 11.23
C TYR A 145 13.99 -8.64 11.88
N VAL A 146 13.31 -7.80 11.11
CA VAL A 146 12.17 -7.02 11.59
C VAL A 146 10.86 -7.77 11.45
N THR A 147 9.91 -7.45 12.33
CA THR A 147 8.53 -7.90 12.26
C THR A 147 7.87 -7.43 10.95
N ARG A 148 6.88 -8.19 10.47
CA ARG A 148 6.10 -7.85 9.27
C ARG A 148 4.61 -7.80 9.62
N ALA A 149 3.84 -7.01 8.89
CA ALA A 149 2.40 -6.90 9.07
C ALA A 149 1.67 -6.65 7.75
N VAL A 150 0.36 -6.80 7.76
CA VAL A 150 -0.56 -6.21 6.80
C VAL A 150 -1.27 -5.07 7.51
N LEU A 151 -1.33 -3.90 6.89
CA LEU A 151 -2.19 -2.82 7.33
C LEU A 151 -3.37 -2.74 6.37
N CYS A 152 -4.58 -2.94 6.88
CA CYS A 152 -5.80 -2.83 6.11
C CYS A 152 -6.57 -1.58 6.51
N ALA A 153 -7.12 -0.88 5.52
CA ALA A 153 -8.15 0.12 5.70
C ALA A 153 -9.48 -0.44 5.20
N THR A 154 -10.51 -0.45 6.04
CA THR A 154 -11.88 -0.79 5.63
C THR A 154 -12.66 0.50 5.47
N VAL A 155 -13.33 0.66 4.33
CA VAL A 155 -14.12 1.85 3.98
C VAL A 155 -15.55 1.40 3.69
N PRO A 156 -16.41 1.26 4.73
CA PRO A 156 -17.74 0.69 4.61
C PRO A 156 -18.63 1.42 3.61
N ALA A 157 -18.60 2.75 3.60
CA ALA A 157 -19.41 3.56 2.69
C ALA A 157 -19.16 3.23 1.20
N ARG A 158 -17.96 2.74 0.89
CA ARG A 158 -17.54 2.35 -0.47
C ARG A 158 -17.54 0.84 -0.68
N LYS A 159 -17.80 0.06 0.37
CA LYS A 159 -17.64 -1.41 0.41
C LYS A 159 -16.26 -1.85 -0.09
N VAL A 160 -15.21 -1.17 0.39
CA VAL A 160 -13.82 -1.46 0.01
C VAL A 160 -13.02 -1.92 1.23
N ARG A 161 -12.19 -2.95 1.07
CA ARG A 161 -11.09 -3.28 2.00
C ARG A 161 -9.76 -3.14 1.25
N ALA A 162 -8.87 -2.30 1.75
CA ALA A 162 -7.61 -1.99 1.09
C ALA A 162 -6.42 -2.36 1.97
N CYS A 163 -5.67 -3.39 1.59
CA CYS A 163 -4.62 -3.99 2.43
C CYS A 163 -3.22 -3.82 1.83
N GLY A 164 -2.37 -3.01 2.48
CA GLY A 164 -0.97 -2.80 2.13
C GLY A 164 -0.03 -3.66 3.01
N THR A 165 1.08 -4.14 2.45
CA THR A 165 2.09 -4.91 3.19
C THR A 165 3.50 -4.70 2.66
N HIS A 166 4.50 -5.13 3.44
CA HIS A 166 5.90 -5.28 3.03
C HIS A 166 6.38 -6.64 3.54
N LEU A 167 6.64 -7.58 2.64
CA LEU A 167 7.05 -8.93 3.02
C LEU A 167 8.53 -9.01 3.40
N SER A 168 8.98 -10.17 3.89
CA SER A 168 10.41 -10.41 4.12
C SER A 168 11.23 -10.17 2.84
N SER A 169 12.44 -9.64 2.98
CA SER A 169 13.24 -9.07 1.89
C SER A 169 13.73 -10.09 0.84
N GLY A 170 13.48 -11.37 1.06
CA GLY A 170 13.86 -12.43 0.12
C GLY A 170 15.33 -12.80 0.23
N ARG A 171 15.93 -12.60 1.41
CA ARG A 171 17.24 -13.21 1.74
C ARG A 171 17.11 -14.72 1.63
N ALA A 172 18.22 -15.42 1.34
CA ALA A 172 18.19 -16.87 1.16
C ALA A 172 17.54 -17.60 2.35
N ASP A 173 17.78 -17.11 3.56
CA ASP A 173 17.24 -17.69 4.79
C ASP A 173 15.73 -17.43 4.98
N ASP A 174 15.16 -16.40 4.34
CA ASP A 174 13.70 -16.17 4.39
C ASP A 174 12.92 -17.32 3.73
N ASP A 175 13.56 -18.01 2.77
CA ASP A 175 12.96 -19.13 2.03
C ASP A 175 13.46 -20.50 2.51
N ARG A 176 14.58 -20.57 3.24
CA ARG A 176 15.26 -21.84 3.57
C ARG A 176 15.63 -22.03 5.05
N GLY A 177 15.64 -20.95 5.83
CA GLY A 177 16.00 -21.01 7.25
C GLY A 177 14.94 -21.69 8.10
N PRO A 178 15.19 -21.88 9.41
CA PRO A 178 14.20 -22.41 10.34
C PRO A 178 12.89 -21.61 10.29
N GLY A 179 11.75 -22.29 10.18
CA GLY A 179 10.43 -21.64 10.10
C GLY A 179 10.04 -21.09 8.72
N ALA A 180 10.94 -21.16 7.73
CA ALA A 180 10.69 -20.83 6.34
C ALA A 180 9.78 -21.89 5.66
N PRO A 181 9.19 -21.62 4.47
CA PRO A 181 9.29 -20.39 3.68
C PRO A 181 8.41 -19.26 4.24
N TYR A 182 9.03 -18.21 4.77
CA TYR A 182 8.32 -17.12 5.42
C TYR A 182 7.39 -16.39 4.44
N ARG A 183 7.89 -16.03 3.26
CA ARG A 183 7.09 -15.28 2.26
C ARG A 183 5.87 -16.06 1.76
N THR A 184 5.97 -17.39 1.64
CA THR A 184 4.80 -18.24 1.33
C THR A 184 3.76 -18.19 2.44
N ARG A 185 4.19 -18.30 3.71
CA ARG A 185 3.29 -18.21 4.86
C ARG A 185 2.67 -16.82 5.01
N GLN A 186 3.46 -15.78 4.76
CA GLN A 186 3.01 -14.38 4.75
C GLN A 186 1.95 -14.14 3.67
N ILE A 187 2.15 -14.62 2.44
CA ILE A 187 1.16 -14.47 1.35
C ILE A 187 -0.12 -15.24 1.66
N ARG A 188 -0.03 -16.45 2.22
CA ARG A 188 -1.20 -17.19 2.68
C ARG A 188 -1.97 -16.39 3.73
N ARG A 189 -1.27 -15.86 4.74
CA ARG A 189 -1.88 -15.08 5.80
C ARG A 189 -2.47 -13.76 5.29
N LEU A 190 -1.82 -13.11 4.33
CA LEU A 190 -2.34 -11.93 3.64
C LEU A 190 -3.66 -12.23 2.93
N LEU A 191 -3.78 -13.35 2.22
CA LEU A 191 -5.04 -13.77 1.59
C LEU A 191 -6.16 -13.96 2.61
N GLU A 192 -5.86 -14.57 3.77
CA GLU A 192 -6.82 -14.74 4.86
C GLU A 192 -7.28 -13.40 5.44
N ILE A 193 -6.35 -12.47 5.69
CA ILE A 193 -6.63 -11.14 6.25
C ILE A 193 -7.39 -10.24 5.26
N ALA A 194 -7.09 -10.36 3.98
CA ALA A 194 -7.67 -9.51 2.95
C ALA A 194 -9.10 -9.93 2.56
N ALA A 195 -9.51 -11.15 2.91
CA ALA A 195 -10.87 -11.63 2.71
C ALA A 195 -11.82 -10.98 3.71
N GLU A 196 -12.72 -10.13 3.22
CA GLU A 196 -13.72 -9.44 4.02
C GLU A 196 -15.08 -9.55 3.34
N PRO A 197 -16.03 -10.29 3.96
CA PRO A 197 -17.37 -10.42 3.41
C PRO A 197 -18.03 -9.07 3.12
N GLY A 198 -18.71 -8.97 1.98
CA GLY A 198 -19.40 -7.75 1.57
C GLY A 198 -18.51 -6.61 1.05
N HIS A 199 -17.19 -6.78 1.08
CA HIS A 199 -16.23 -5.77 0.61
C HIS A 199 -15.47 -6.24 -0.63
N ARG A 200 -15.19 -5.29 -1.53
CA ARG A 200 -14.27 -5.47 -2.66
C ARG A 200 -12.86 -5.19 -2.18
N THR A 201 -12.03 -6.22 -2.23
CA THR A 201 -10.66 -6.15 -1.70
C THR A 201 -9.66 -5.76 -2.75
N VAL A 202 -8.86 -4.72 -2.45
CA VAL A 202 -7.61 -4.42 -3.16
C VAL A 202 -6.45 -4.65 -2.18
N LEU A 203 -5.42 -5.34 -2.63
CA LEU A 203 -4.26 -5.63 -1.78
C LEU A 203 -2.95 -5.57 -2.54
N GLY A 204 -1.86 -5.29 -1.84
CA GLY A 204 -0.56 -5.16 -2.50
C GLY A 204 0.53 -4.57 -1.63
N GLY A 205 1.57 -4.10 -2.28
CA GLY A 205 2.80 -3.63 -1.66
C GLY A 205 4.04 -4.23 -2.29
N ASP A 206 5.17 -4.03 -1.61
CA ASP A 206 6.41 -4.73 -1.89
C ASP A 206 6.33 -6.15 -1.33
N LEU A 207 6.06 -7.11 -2.21
CA LEU A 207 5.95 -8.51 -1.82
C LEU A 207 7.32 -9.21 -1.84
N ASN A 208 8.38 -8.53 -2.30
CA ASN A 208 9.74 -9.03 -2.44
C ASN A 208 9.89 -10.35 -3.24
N VAL A 209 8.83 -10.87 -3.86
CA VAL A 209 8.81 -12.13 -4.60
C VAL A 209 8.77 -11.87 -6.11
N ALA A 210 9.44 -12.74 -6.86
CA ALA A 210 9.39 -12.69 -8.32
C ALA A 210 8.04 -13.23 -8.85
N PRO A 211 7.55 -12.72 -9.98
CA PRO A 211 6.31 -13.20 -10.61
C PRO A 211 6.41 -14.68 -11.01
N PRO A 212 5.29 -15.43 -11.02
CA PRO A 212 5.31 -16.88 -11.27
C PRO A 212 5.97 -17.28 -12.59
N ASP A 213 5.72 -16.48 -13.64
CA ASP A 213 6.16 -16.78 -15.01
C ASP A 213 7.46 -16.05 -15.37
N SER A 214 8.15 -15.48 -14.38
CA SER A 214 9.42 -14.79 -14.58
C SER A 214 10.61 -15.77 -14.67
N GLY A 215 11.63 -15.40 -15.45
CA GLY A 215 12.89 -16.15 -15.56
C GLY A 215 13.87 -15.92 -14.41
N TYR A 216 13.51 -15.14 -13.39
CA TYR A 216 14.40 -14.77 -12.28
C TYR A 216 13.77 -15.07 -10.91
N GLY A 217 14.55 -14.91 -9.84
CA GLY A 217 14.13 -15.20 -8.47
C GLY A 217 14.11 -16.69 -8.14
N SER A 218 13.91 -17.01 -6.86
CA SER A 218 13.85 -18.40 -6.39
C SER A 218 12.56 -19.08 -6.86
N ALA A 219 12.61 -20.38 -7.16
CA ALA A 219 11.42 -21.15 -7.51
C ALA A 219 10.39 -21.16 -6.36
N ALA A 220 10.85 -21.13 -5.11
CA ALA A 220 10.01 -20.99 -3.93
C ALA A 220 9.26 -19.65 -3.93
N GLY A 221 9.96 -18.53 -4.13
CA GLY A 221 9.35 -17.19 -4.20
C GLY A 221 8.34 -17.06 -5.35
N ARG A 222 8.68 -17.57 -6.55
CA ARG A 222 7.75 -17.59 -7.69
C ARG A 222 6.47 -18.40 -7.40
N ARG A 223 6.59 -19.53 -6.69
CA ARG A 223 5.43 -20.32 -6.26
C ARG A 223 4.64 -19.64 -5.15
N ALA A 224 5.30 -18.89 -4.26
CA ALA A 224 4.67 -18.22 -3.12
C ALA A 224 3.59 -17.21 -3.55
N VAL A 225 3.80 -16.49 -4.66
CA VAL A 225 2.86 -15.47 -5.16
C VAL A 225 1.77 -16.04 -6.07
N ALA A 226 1.91 -17.27 -6.58
CA ALA A 226 0.94 -17.88 -7.47
C ALA A 226 -0.52 -17.95 -6.92
N PRO A 227 -0.77 -18.17 -5.62
CA PRO A 227 -2.11 -18.09 -5.04
C PRO A 227 -2.79 -16.73 -5.25
N LEU A 228 -2.07 -15.61 -5.16
CA LEU A 228 -2.63 -14.28 -5.40
C LEU A 228 -3.16 -14.13 -6.83
N TYR A 229 -2.41 -14.60 -7.83
CA TYR A 229 -2.85 -14.62 -9.23
C TYR A 229 -4.02 -15.57 -9.50
N ARG A 230 -4.22 -16.59 -8.66
CA ARG A 230 -5.40 -17.46 -8.77
C ARG A 230 -6.65 -16.78 -8.22
N ALA A 231 -6.53 -16.07 -7.09
CA ALA A 231 -7.65 -15.41 -6.42
C ALA A 231 -8.00 -14.06 -7.08
N TYR A 232 -7.00 -13.31 -7.53
CA TYR A 232 -7.12 -11.93 -7.98
C TYR A 232 -6.49 -11.73 -9.37
N GLN A 233 -6.78 -10.58 -9.96
CA GLN A 233 -6.06 -10.07 -11.14
C GLN A 233 -4.99 -9.08 -10.66
N GLU A 234 -3.75 -9.29 -11.09
CA GLU A 234 -2.66 -8.33 -10.85
C GLU A 234 -2.77 -7.16 -11.84
N CYS A 235 -2.50 -5.95 -11.35
CA CYS A 235 -2.55 -4.70 -12.11
C CYS A 235 -1.91 -4.83 -13.50
N ASP A 236 -0.67 -5.31 -13.56
CA ASP A 236 0.12 -5.36 -14.79
C ASP A 236 0.13 -6.75 -15.45
N GLN A 237 -0.88 -7.57 -15.13
CA GLN A 237 -1.11 -8.85 -15.77
C GLN A 237 -1.70 -8.64 -17.17
N ARG A 238 -1.14 -9.34 -18.17
CA ARG A 238 -1.61 -9.27 -19.57
C ARG A 238 -2.07 -10.65 -20.02
N GLY A 239 -3.38 -10.82 -20.14
CA GLY A 239 -3.99 -12.14 -20.40
C GLY A 239 -3.52 -13.16 -19.35
N ALA A 240 -2.98 -14.29 -19.82
CA ALA A 240 -2.46 -15.34 -18.95
C ALA A 240 -1.05 -15.06 -18.39
N ARG A 241 -0.31 -14.07 -18.91
CA ARG A 241 1.10 -13.83 -18.52
C ARG A 241 1.19 -13.13 -17.17
N ARG A 242 1.85 -13.77 -16.21
CA ARG A 242 2.09 -13.27 -14.84
C ARG A 242 3.56 -12.86 -14.69
N THR A 243 3.96 -11.90 -15.51
CA THR A 243 5.34 -11.36 -15.55
C THR A 243 5.39 -9.91 -15.12
N GLY A 244 4.47 -9.08 -15.60
CA GLY A 244 4.39 -7.64 -15.31
C GLY A 244 5.68 -6.87 -15.65
N ARG A 245 5.63 -5.54 -15.54
CA ARG A 245 6.78 -4.65 -15.70
C ARG A 245 7.59 -4.60 -14.40
N TRP A 246 8.88 -4.32 -14.57
CA TRP A 246 9.81 -4.14 -13.47
C TRP A 246 9.46 -2.94 -12.61
N THR A 247 9.54 -3.14 -11.31
CA THR A 247 9.30 -2.12 -10.28
C THR A 247 10.58 -1.77 -9.52
N ARG A 248 11.65 -2.58 -9.60
CA ARG A 248 12.97 -2.33 -8.99
C ARG A 248 14.06 -3.02 -9.79
N GLU A 249 15.13 -2.33 -10.21
CA GLU A 249 16.37 -2.91 -10.80
C GLU A 249 16.19 -4.18 -11.65
N GLY A 250 15.44 -4.13 -12.76
CA GLY A 250 15.31 -5.33 -13.59
C GLY A 250 14.32 -6.39 -13.08
N LYS A 251 13.59 -6.10 -11.99
CA LYS A 251 12.71 -7.05 -11.29
C LYS A 251 11.38 -6.38 -10.97
N LYS A 252 10.30 -7.16 -11.06
CA LYS A 252 8.99 -6.89 -10.45
C LYS A 252 8.96 -7.47 -9.04
N LEU A 253 8.72 -6.61 -8.05
CA LEU A 253 8.59 -6.94 -6.63
C LEU A 253 7.36 -6.26 -5.99
N ASP A 254 6.88 -5.19 -6.60
CA ASP A 254 5.72 -4.42 -6.15
C ASP A 254 4.48 -4.82 -6.95
N TYR A 255 3.37 -5.02 -6.23
CA TYR A 255 2.15 -5.57 -6.79
C TYR A 255 0.93 -4.81 -6.28
N LEU A 256 -0.09 -4.73 -7.13
CA LEU A 256 -1.47 -4.43 -6.75
C LEU A 256 -2.35 -5.53 -7.34
N PHE A 257 -3.13 -6.17 -6.48
CA PHE A 257 -4.10 -7.20 -6.83
C PHE A 257 -5.50 -6.69 -6.52
N ALA A 258 -6.43 -6.97 -7.43
CA ALA A 258 -7.83 -6.59 -7.32
C ALA A 258 -8.73 -7.73 -7.82
N PRO A 259 -10.05 -7.70 -7.55
CA PRO A 259 -10.95 -8.75 -8.01
C PRO A 259 -10.87 -8.89 -9.54
N LYS A 260 -11.02 -10.13 -10.03
CA LYS A 260 -10.88 -10.38 -11.47
C LYS A 260 -11.94 -9.61 -12.27
N GLY A 261 -11.51 -9.01 -13.38
CA GLY A 261 -12.40 -8.26 -14.27
C GLY A 261 -12.66 -6.82 -13.85
N THR A 262 -12.14 -6.36 -12.69
CA THR A 262 -12.32 -4.97 -12.25
C THR A 262 -11.19 -4.05 -12.69
N VAL A 263 -10.00 -4.58 -12.99
CA VAL A 263 -8.84 -3.78 -13.41
C VAL A 263 -9.14 -3.08 -14.75
N ARG A 264 -9.20 -1.75 -14.74
CA ARG A 264 -9.43 -0.90 -15.92
C ARG A 264 -8.15 -0.39 -16.54
N SER A 265 -7.19 0.00 -15.70
CA SER A 265 -5.88 0.44 -16.17
C SER A 265 -4.80 0.19 -15.14
N CYS A 266 -3.57 0.03 -15.64
CA CYS A 266 -2.39 -0.15 -14.81
C CYS A 266 -1.20 0.66 -15.33
N ARG A 267 -0.53 1.35 -14.42
CA ARG A 267 0.67 2.14 -14.71
C ARG A 267 1.76 1.82 -13.70
N VAL A 268 2.93 1.45 -14.21
CA VAL A 268 4.20 1.50 -13.46
C VAL A 268 4.93 2.76 -13.90
N ALA A 269 5.28 3.63 -12.97
CA ALA A 269 6.03 4.85 -13.29
C ALA A 269 7.42 4.51 -13.86
N ARG A 270 7.90 5.25 -14.86
CA ARG A 270 9.12 4.91 -15.62
C ARG A 270 10.36 5.73 -15.25
N ASP A 271 10.18 6.93 -14.70
CA ASP A 271 11.26 7.89 -14.44
C ASP A 271 11.27 8.27 -12.95
N VAL A 272 11.52 7.28 -12.10
CA VAL A 272 11.54 7.45 -10.65
C VAL A 272 12.99 7.49 -10.22
N THR A 273 13.41 8.62 -9.65
CA THR A 273 14.78 8.82 -9.17
C THR A 273 14.87 8.90 -7.65
N LEU A 274 13.75 8.97 -6.93
CA LEU A 274 13.72 9.19 -5.49
C LEU A 274 13.71 7.90 -4.64
N SER A 275 13.47 6.76 -5.29
CA SER A 275 13.49 5.42 -4.69
C SER A 275 14.05 4.46 -5.73
N ASP A 276 14.67 3.36 -5.28
CA ASP A 276 15.03 2.23 -6.14
C ASP A 276 13.79 1.44 -6.61
N HIS A 277 12.63 1.67 -5.97
CA HIS A 277 11.33 1.16 -6.40
C HIS A 277 10.51 2.20 -7.17
N LYS A 278 9.65 1.70 -8.06
CA LYS A 278 8.74 2.48 -8.91
C LYS A 278 7.31 2.38 -8.39
N PRO A 279 6.57 3.50 -8.23
CA PRO A 279 5.15 3.46 -7.92
C PRO A 279 4.37 2.67 -8.96
N VAL A 280 3.42 1.88 -8.47
CA VAL A 280 2.44 1.16 -9.28
C VAL A 280 1.06 1.75 -8.98
N HIS A 281 0.32 2.10 -10.03
CA HIS A 281 -1.03 2.63 -9.95
C HIS A 281 -1.99 1.71 -10.67
N VAL A 282 -3.16 1.47 -10.07
CA VAL A 282 -4.27 0.74 -10.69
C VAL A 282 -5.54 1.57 -10.59
N LYS A 283 -6.35 1.55 -11.65
CA LYS A 283 -7.76 1.97 -11.59
C LYS A 283 -8.66 0.75 -11.70
N LEU A 284 -9.65 0.70 -10.84
CA LEU A 284 -10.57 -0.43 -10.69
C LEU A 284 -12.00 0.06 -10.87
N ALA A 285 -12.85 -0.74 -11.51
CA ALA A 285 -14.29 -0.57 -11.37
C ALA A 285 -14.74 -1.01 -9.98
N LEU A 286 -15.64 -0.22 -9.41
CA LEU A 286 -16.34 -0.55 -8.19
C LEU A 286 -17.64 -1.31 -8.53
#